data_AF-A0A7S1DEN4-F1
#
_entry.id   AF-A0A7S1DEN4-F1
#
_cell.length_a   1.000
_cell.length_b   1.000
_cell.length_c   1.000
_cell.angle_alpha   90.00
_cell.angle_beta   90.00
_cell.angle_gamma   90.00
#
_symmetry.space_group_name_H-M   'P 1'
#
loop_
_entity.id
_entity.type
_entity.pdbx_description
1 polymer ?
#
loop_
_entity_poly.entity_id
_entity_poly.type
_entity_poly.pdbx_seq_one_letter_code
_entity_poly.pdbx_strand_id
1 'polypeptide(L)'
;LMGAISATPWAIKGAIGVVSDAYPLLGYHKSSYILCVAVVGTAAFALLAGLDISSPTMASVLFFFTNFEIATCDLLCEGKYAEKMQEKPKTGSTMVSYVWGLIQFGSLVAALFVGPIADAYNPQVIFWFCVPLAASVVVPTFLGYLGDQRVTNDRRGIDWPLLRKHPYVVAYSLIMAACAFGNGAVGVTMFDSHTAQVVYAVGAAVLLSVLAF
;
A
#
# COMPACT_ATOMS: atom_id res chain seq x y z
N LEU A 1 9.44 -16.21 -4.24
CA LEU A 1 9.83 -15.14 -5.19
C LEU A 1 8.69 -14.23 -5.59
N MET A 2 7.61 -14.76 -6.18
CA MET A 2 6.48 -13.94 -6.67
C MET A 2 5.77 -13.14 -5.57
N GLY A 3 5.76 -13.68 -4.34
CA GLY A 3 5.30 -12.97 -3.15
C GLY A 3 6.13 -11.73 -2.78
N ALA A 4 7.44 -11.71 -3.08
CA ALA A 4 8.28 -10.53 -2.81
C ALA A 4 7.99 -9.39 -3.80
N ILE A 5 7.70 -9.74 -5.05
CA ILE A 5 7.28 -8.77 -6.07
C ILE A 5 5.90 -8.22 -5.70
N SER A 6 4.94 -9.06 -5.34
CA SER A 6 3.62 -8.57 -4.94
C SER A 6 3.62 -7.78 -3.64
N ALA A 7 4.56 -8.04 -2.71
CA ALA A 7 4.70 -7.28 -1.47
C ALA A 7 5.52 -5.98 -1.62
N THR A 8 6.12 -5.74 -2.79
CA THR A 8 6.90 -4.51 -3.09
C THR A 8 6.16 -3.21 -2.74
N PRO A 9 4.84 -3.07 -3.00
CA PRO A 9 4.07 -1.87 -2.62
C PRO A 9 4.19 -1.47 -1.14
N TRP A 10 4.26 -2.45 -0.24
CA TRP A 10 4.39 -2.20 1.20
C TRP A 10 5.74 -1.59 1.56
N ALA A 11 6.79 -1.97 0.85
CA ALA A 11 8.14 -1.44 1.07
C ALA A 11 8.32 -0.03 0.47
N ILE A 12 7.65 0.27 -0.65
CA ILE A 12 7.68 1.61 -1.29
C ILE A 12 6.71 2.60 -0.63
N LYS A 13 5.90 2.19 0.37
CA LYS A 13 4.86 3.04 0.96
C LYS A 13 5.38 4.40 1.41
N GLY A 14 6.59 4.45 1.99
CA GLY A 14 7.22 5.72 2.37
C GLY A 14 7.36 6.71 1.20
N ALA A 15 7.72 6.22 0.01
CA ALA A 15 7.85 7.05 -1.17
C ALA A 15 6.48 7.54 -1.68
N ILE A 16 5.46 6.68 -1.61
CA ILE A 16 4.07 7.06 -1.95
C ILE A 16 3.60 8.20 -1.05
N GLY A 17 3.90 8.14 0.24
CA GLY A 17 3.55 9.19 1.22
C GLY A 17 4.22 10.52 0.91
N VAL A 18 5.52 10.49 0.59
CA VAL A 18 6.25 11.70 0.16
C VAL A 18 5.63 12.30 -1.09
N VAL A 19 5.25 11.48 -2.08
CA VAL A 19 4.61 11.95 -3.31
C VAL A 19 3.23 12.55 -3.04
N SER A 20 2.39 11.91 -2.22
CA SER A 20 1.05 12.40 -1.90
C SER A 20 1.07 13.72 -1.11
N ASP A 21 2.04 13.87 -0.20
CA ASP A 21 2.20 15.10 0.58
C ASP A 21 2.80 16.22 -0.28
N ALA A 22 3.71 15.91 -1.21
CA ALA A 22 4.34 16.90 -2.06
C ALA A 22 3.47 17.37 -3.24
N TYR A 23 2.57 16.52 -3.76
CA TYR A 23 1.75 16.85 -4.93
C TYR A 23 0.26 16.62 -4.66
N PRO A 24 -0.57 17.69 -4.60
CA PRO A 24 -2.00 17.54 -4.44
C PRO A 24 -2.66 17.16 -5.78
N LEU A 25 -3.02 15.89 -5.92
CA LEU A 25 -3.75 15.40 -7.10
C LEU A 25 -5.22 15.86 -7.04
N LEU A 26 -5.75 16.44 -8.11
CA LEU A 26 -7.13 16.99 -8.18
C LEU A 26 -7.48 18.00 -7.06
N GLY A 27 -6.46 18.61 -6.44
CA GLY A 27 -6.63 19.55 -5.33
C GLY A 27 -6.82 18.90 -3.95
N TYR A 28 -6.56 17.60 -3.82
CA TYR A 28 -6.54 16.85 -2.56
C TYR A 28 -5.19 16.16 -2.39
N HIS A 29 -4.67 16.08 -1.17
CA HIS A 29 -3.40 15.40 -0.90
C HIS A 29 -3.57 13.90 -0.72
N LYS A 30 -4.73 13.45 -0.22
CA LYS A 30 -4.94 12.05 0.21
C LYS A 30 -6.14 11.42 -0.48
N SER A 31 -7.30 12.10 -0.50
CA SER A 31 -8.55 11.51 -1.02
C SER A 31 -8.48 11.14 -2.50
N SER A 32 -7.86 11.98 -3.33
CA SER A 32 -7.72 11.74 -4.77
C SER A 32 -6.85 10.53 -5.08
N TYR A 33 -5.75 10.36 -4.34
CA TYR A 33 -4.87 9.20 -4.44
C TYR A 33 -5.60 7.91 -4.06
N ILE A 34 -6.32 7.91 -2.93
CA ILE A 34 -7.13 6.76 -2.49
C ILE A 34 -8.14 6.36 -3.56
N LEU A 35 -8.86 7.32 -4.15
CA LEU A 35 -9.83 7.02 -5.22
C LEU A 35 -9.15 6.42 -6.46
N CYS A 36 -8.01 6.98 -6.90
CA CYS A 36 -7.28 6.46 -8.05
C CYS A 36 -6.78 5.03 -7.83
N VAL A 37 -6.14 4.76 -6.68
CA VAL A 37 -5.62 3.42 -6.40
C VAL A 37 -6.74 2.42 -6.15
N ALA A 38 -7.87 2.84 -5.57
CA ALA A 38 -9.03 1.99 -5.37
C ALA A 38 -9.62 1.49 -6.69
N VAL A 39 -9.73 2.36 -7.70
CA VAL A 39 -10.17 1.95 -9.04
C VAL A 39 -9.20 0.95 -9.67
N VAL A 40 -7.90 1.21 -9.56
CA VAL A 40 -6.85 0.34 -10.14
C VAL A 40 -6.82 -1.03 -9.47
N GLY A 41 -6.82 -1.08 -8.13
CA GLY A 41 -6.77 -2.34 -7.40
C GLY A 41 -8.07 -3.12 -7.46
N THR A 42 -9.24 -2.45 -7.44
CA THR A 42 -10.54 -3.10 -7.70
C THR A 42 -10.56 -3.74 -9.10
N ALA A 43 -10.05 -3.04 -10.12
CA ALA A 43 -9.90 -3.61 -11.46
C ALA A 43 -8.95 -4.82 -11.46
N ALA A 44 -7.84 -4.76 -10.73
CA ALA A 44 -6.92 -5.89 -10.59
C ALA A 44 -7.57 -7.10 -9.89
N PHE A 45 -8.37 -6.87 -8.84
CA PHE A 45 -9.17 -7.93 -8.21
C PHE A 45 -10.21 -8.52 -9.16
N ALA A 46 -10.87 -7.70 -9.98
CA ALA A 46 -11.83 -8.18 -10.97
C ALA A 46 -11.16 -9.02 -12.06
N LEU A 47 -9.96 -8.63 -12.50
CA LEU A 47 -9.15 -9.41 -13.44
C LEU A 47 -8.67 -10.73 -12.81
N LEU A 48 -8.26 -10.72 -11.54
CA LEU A 48 -7.92 -11.94 -10.78
C LEU A 48 -9.10 -12.90 -10.64
N ALA A 49 -10.31 -12.36 -10.52
CA ALA A 49 -11.54 -13.14 -10.36
C ALA A 49 -12.10 -13.68 -11.69
N GLY A 50 -11.91 -12.96 -12.79
CA GLY A 50 -12.52 -13.26 -14.09
C GLY A 50 -11.60 -13.91 -15.13
N LEU A 51 -10.28 -13.75 -15.02
CA LEU A 51 -9.32 -14.33 -15.95
C LEU A 51 -8.78 -15.67 -15.43
N ASP A 52 -8.63 -16.62 -16.34
CA ASP A 52 -7.91 -17.85 -16.06
C ASP A 52 -6.40 -17.59 -16.10
N ILE A 53 -5.75 -17.64 -14.93
CA ILE A 53 -4.38 -17.19 -14.77
C ILE A 53 -3.43 -18.35 -15.12
N SER A 54 -3.07 -18.41 -16.40
CA SER A 54 -2.14 -19.41 -16.93
C SER A 54 -0.67 -19.10 -16.67
N SER A 55 -0.33 -17.84 -16.37
CA SER A 55 1.05 -17.38 -16.14
C SER A 55 1.25 -16.89 -14.70
N PRO A 56 2.21 -17.47 -13.94
CA PRO A 56 2.57 -16.99 -12.61
C PRO A 56 3.03 -15.53 -12.59
N THR A 57 3.62 -15.04 -13.69
CA THR A 57 4.04 -13.65 -13.84
C THR A 57 2.83 -12.71 -13.88
N MET A 58 1.77 -13.11 -14.59
CA MET A 58 0.53 -12.33 -14.65
C MET A 58 -0.14 -12.26 -13.27
N ALA A 59 -0.18 -13.37 -12.52
CA ALA A 59 -0.66 -13.37 -11.14
C ALA A 59 0.10 -12.35 -10.28
N SER A 60 1.44 -12.36 -10.38
CA SER A 60 2.31 -11.48 -9.59
C SER A 60 2.07 -10.00 -9.87
N VAL A 61 1.86 -9.63 -11.14
CA VAL A 61 1.56 -8.25 -11.53
C VAL A 61 0.19 -7.82 -11.02
N LEU A 62 -0.84 -8.67 -11.13
CA LEU A 62 -2.15 -8.34 -10.59
C LEU A 62 -2.13 -8.22 -9.06
N PHE A 63 -1.40 -9.12 -8.38
CA PHE A 63 -1.19 -9.02 -6.94
C PHE A 63 -0.38 -7.78 -6.54
N PHE A 64 0.54 -7.32 -7.37
CA PHE A 64 1.23 -6.06 -7.14
C PHE A 64 0.23 -4.90 -7.13
N PHE A 65 -0.69 -4.83 -8.09
CA PHE A 65 -1.69 -3.76 -8.12
C PHE A 65 -2.69 -3.83 -6.96
N THR A 66 -3.12 -5.02 -6.54
CA THR A 66 -3.99 -5.14 -5.36
C THR A 66 -3.26 -4.75 -4.07
N ASN A 67 -2.00 -5.16 -3.90
CA ASN A 67 -1.19 -4.71 -2.76
C ASN A 67 -0.88 -3.21 -2.82
N PHE A 68 -0.79 -2.63 -4.02
CA PHE A 68 -0.59 -1.20 -4.21
C PHE A 68 -1.80 -0.37 -3.76
N GLU A 69 -3.01 -0.82 -4.06
CA GLU A 69 -4.23 -0.26 -3.48
C GLU A 69 -4.21 -0.34 -1.95
N ILE A 70 -4.03 -1.53 -1.40
CA ILE A 70 -4.10 -1.76 0.06
C ILE A 70 -3.04 -0.92 0.79
N ALA A 71 -1.78 -0.98 0.36
CA ALA A 71 -0.68 -0.26 1.00
C ALA A 71 -0.83 1.26 0.91
N THR A 72 -1.37 1.78 -0.20
CA THR A 72 -1.59 3.23 -0.36
C THR A 72 -2.78 3.69 0.47
N CYS A 73 -3.89 2.94 0.48
CA CYS A 73 -5.06 3.24 1.30
C CYS A 73 -4.71 3.22 2.80
N ASP A 74 -3.98 2.20 3.25
CA ASP A 74 -3.45 2.09 4.62
C ASP A 74 -2.64 3.33 4.97
N LEU A 75 -1.54 3.59 4.24
CA LEU A 75 -0.65 4.71 4.50
C LEU A 75 -1.34 6.08 4.57
N LEU A 76 -2.26 6.36 3.64
CA LEU A 76 -2.94 7.66 3.59
C LEU A 76 -3.96 7.80 4.74
N CYS A 77 -4.58 6.70 5.16
CA CYS A 77 -5.37 6.68 6.39
C CYS A 77 -4.47 6.87 7.62
N GLU A 78 -3.29 6.23 7.66
CA GLU A 78 -2.28 6.42 8.71
C GLU A 78 -1.86 7.88 8.85
N GLY A 79 -1.54 8.52 7.73
CA GLY A 79 -1.22 9.95 7.71
C GLY A 79 -2.36 10.79 8.26
N LYS A 80 -3.61 10.49 7.90
CA LYS A 80 -4.75 11.31 8.32
C LYS A 80 -5.11 11.15 9.79
N TYR A 81 -5.07 9.92 10.33
CA TYR A 81 -5.28 9.76 11.75
C TYR A 81 -4.08 10.27 12.56
N ALA A 82 -2.84 10.19 12.04
CA ALA A 82 -1.67 10.77 12.69
C ALA A 82 -1.78 12.29 12.84
N GLU A 83 -2.31 13.00 11.83
CA GLU A 83 -2.68 14.41 11.94
C GLU A 83 -3.67 14.64 13.11
N LYS A 84 -4.75 13.84 13.18
CA LYS A 84 -5.74 13.93 14.28
C LYS A 84 -5.17 13.59 15.65
N MET A 85 -4.20 12.67 15.73
CA MET A 85 -3.51 12.34 16.98
C MET A 85 -2.69 13.53 17.49
N GLN A 86 -2.07 14.30 16.59
CA GLN A 86 -1.35 15.53 16.97
C GLN A 86 -2.31 16.62 17.46
N GLU A 87 -3.49 16.74 16.86
CA GLU A 87 -4.54 17.67 17.32
C GLU A 87 -5.09 17.29 18.71
N LYS A 88 -5.20 15.99 19.02
CA LYS A 88 -5.71 15.47 20.30
C LYS A 88 -4.78 14.42 20.92
N PRO A 89 -3.65 14.83 21.52
CA PRO A 89 -2.61 13.91 21.99
C PRO A 89 -3.09 12.92 23.07
N LYS A 90 -4.03 13.34 23.93
CA LYS A 90 -4.54 12.53 25.05
C LYS A 90 -5.22 11.23 24.61
N THR A 91 -5.76 11.17 23.40
CA THR A 91 -6.50 10.01 22.86
C THR A 91 -5.79 9.38 21.66
N GLY A 92 -4.56 9.80 21.36
CA GLY A 92 -3.89 9.42 20.13
C GLY A 92 -3.57 7.92 20.07
N SER A 93 -3.02 7.35 21.15
CA SER A 93 -2.70 5.91 21.22
C SER A 93 -3.95 5.03 21.10
N THR A 94 -5.06 5.44 21.72
CA THR A 94 -6.35 4.73 21.64
C THR A 94 -6.87 4.65 20.21
N MET A 95 -6.65 5.69 19.40
CA MET A 95 -7.07 5.71 17.99
C MET A 95 -6.34 4.65 17.17
N VAL A 96 -5.02 4.53 17.34
CA VAL A 96 -4.21 3.49 16.66
C VAL A 96 -4.65 2.10 17.09
N SER A 97 -4.78 1.87 18.41
CA SER A 97 -5.25 0.58 18.93
C SER A 97 -6.63 0.19 18.42
N TYR A 98 -7.54 1.16 18.25
CA TYR A 98 -8.87 0.92 17.69
C TYR A 98 -8.82 0.51 16.22
N VAL A 99 -8.05 1.24 15.39
CA VAL A 99 -7.88 0.91 13.96
C VAL A 99 -7.28 -0.48 13.80
N TRP A 100 -6.19 -0.79 14.49
CA TRP A 100 -5.56 -2.11 14.45
C TRP A 100 -6.47 -3.21 14.99
N GLY A 101 -7.27 -2.91 16.02
CA GLY A 101 -8.30 -3.83 16.51
C GLY A 101 -9.33 -4.19 15.45
N LEU A 102 -9.81 -3.22 14.67
CA LEU A 102 -10.71 -3.44 13.55
C LEU A 102 -10.05 -4.24 12.41
N ILE A 103 -8.79 -3.97 12.09
CA ILE A 103 -8.02 -4.73 11.09
C ILE A 103 -7.89 -6.20 11.50
N GLN A 104 -7.58 -6.48 12.77
CA GLN A 104 -7.48 -7.86 13.25
C GLN A 104 -8.82 -8.57 13.31
N PHE A 105 -9.87 -7.85 13.68
CA PHE A 105 -11.22 -8.41 13.62
C PHE A 105 -11.62 -8.75 12.18
N GLY A 106 -11.39 -7.86 11.22
CA GLY A 106 -11.64 -8.11 9.80
C GLY A 106 -10.81 -9.28 9.26
N SER A 107 -9.53 -9.37 9.64
CA SER A 107 -8.65 -10.47 9.27
C SER A 107 -9.12 -11.82 9.83
N LEU A 108 -9.64 -11.84 11.07
CA LEU A 108 -10.23 -13.04 11.67
C LEU A 108 -11.47 -13.48 10.89
N VAL A 109 -12.38 -12.56 10.59
CA VAL A 109 -13.59 -12.84 9.80
C VAL A 109 -13.18 -13.36 8.42
N ALA A 110 -12.24 -12.71 7.74
CA ALA A 110 -11.76 -13.14 6.43
C ALA A 110 -11.17 -14.56 6.48
N ALA A 111 -10.35 -14.88 7.48
CA ALA A 111 -9.76 -16.21 7.62
C ALA A 111 -10.81 -17.32 7.79
N LEU A 112 -11.91 -17.05 8.50
CA LEU A 112 -13.01 -17.99 8.68
C LEU A 112 -13.74 -18.33 7.37
N PHE A 113 -13.82 -17.40 6.43
CA PHE A 113 -14.43 -17.65 5.12
C PHE A 113 -13.43 -18.19 4.10
N VAL A 114 -12.23 -17.61 4.06
CA VAL A 114 -11.20 -17.95 3.07
C VAL A 114 -10.73 -19.40 3.21
N GLY A 115 -10.54 -19.92 4.43
CA GLY A 115 -10.08 -21.30 4.65
C GLY A 115 -11.01 -22.35 4.02
N PRO A 116 -12.28 -22.44 4.47
CA PRO A 116 -13.22 -23.42 3.91
C PRO A 116 -13.49 -23.26 2.41
N ILE A 117 -13.50 -22.01 1.90
CA ILE A 117 -13.71 -21.75 0.47
C ILE A 117 -12.50 -22.19 -0.35
N ALA A 118 -11.28 -21.95 0.13
CA ALA A 118 -10.06 -22.36 -0.54
C ALA A 118 -9.90 -23.89 -0.60
N ASP A 119 -10.37 -24.60 0.43
CA ASP A 119 -10.29 -26.06 0.49
C ASP A 119 -11.38 -26.76 -0.35
N ALA A 120 -12.58 -26.18 -0.42
CA ALA A 120 -13.74 -26.81 -1.07
C ALA A 120 -14.04 -26.31 -2.49
N TYR A 121 -13.55 -25.12 -2.88
CA TYR A 121 -13.86 -24.48 -4.16
C TYR A 121 -12.60 -23.93 -4.85
N ASN A 122 -12.75 -23.47 -6.09
CA ASN A 122 -11.68 -22.78 -6.80
C ASN A 122 -11.35 -21.46 -6.06
N PRO A 123 -10.06 -21.19 -5.74
CA PRO A 123 -9.63 -19.95 -5.09
C PRO A 123 -10.07 -18.66 -5.78
N GLN A 124 -10.37 -18.71 -7.09
CA GLN A 124 -10.90 -17.56 -7.84
C GLN A 124 -12.21 -16.99 -7.26
N VAL A 125 -13.03 -17.83 -6.62
CA VAL A 125 -14.27 -17.40 -5.97
C VAL A 125 -13.98 -16.40 -4.84
N ILE A 126 -12.85 -16.53 -4.15
CA ILE A 126 -12.45 -15.61 -3.07
C ILE A 126 -12.25 -14.20 -3.64
N PHE A 127 -11.63 -14.07 -4.82
CA PHE A 127 -11.40 -12.76 -5.43
C PHE A 127 -12.71 -12.07 -5.82
N TRP A 128 -13.75 -12.81 -6.22
CA TRP A 128 -15.08 -12.26 -6.45
C TRP A 128 -15.68 -11.60 -5.20
N PHE A 129 -15.43 -12.16 -4.02
CA PHE A 129 -15.82 -11.52 -2.75
C PHE A 129 -14.93 -10.32 -2.41
N CYS A 130 -13.66 -10.32 -2.81
CA CYS A 130 -12.75 -9.20 -2.58
C CYS A 130 -13.09 -7.96 -3.42
N VAL A 131 -13.60 -8.11 -4.65
CA VAL A 131 -13.94 -6.98 -5.54
C VAL A 131 -14.85 -5.94 -4.88
N PRO A 132 -16.05 -6.28 -4.34
CA PRO A 132 -16.92 -5.30 -3.71
C PRO A 132 -16.32 -4.73 -2.42
N LEU A 133 -15.47 -5.48 -1.72
CA LEU A 133 -14.78 -5.02 -0.51
C LEU A 133 -13.68 -3.99 -0.84
N ALA A 134 -12.90 -4.23 -1.89
CA ALA A 134 -11.93 -3.25 -2.40
C ALA A 134 -12.64 -1.98 -2.88
N ALA A 135 -13.69 -2.13 -3.68
CA ALA A 135 -14.51 -1.01 -4.16
C ALA A 135 -15.18 -0.22 -3.02
N SER A 136 -15.42 -0.84 -1.87
CA SER A 136 -16.11 -0.20 -0.74
C SER A 136 -15.39 1.04 -0.22
N VAL A 137 -14.05 1.14 -0.37
CA VAL A 137 -13.25 2.31 0.05
C VAL A 137 -13.53 3.57 -0.78
N VAL A 138 -14.08 3.41 -1.99
CA VAL A 138 -14.44 4.52 -2.89
C VAL A 138 -15.56 5.36 -2.28
N VAL A 139 -16.57 4.70 -1.71
CA VAL A 139 -17.76 5.37 -1.16
C VAL A 139 -17.42 6.33 0.01
N PRO A 140 -16.78 5.89 1.12
CA PRO A 140 -16.47 6.79 2.23
C PRO A 140 -15.47 7.88 1.82
N THR A 141 -14.53 7.58 0.91
CA THR A 141 -13.60 8.58 0.39
C THR A 141 -14.31 9.65 -0.42
N PHE A 142 -15.24 9.25 -1.30
CA PHE A 142 -16.04 10.18 -2.10
C PHE A 142 -17.01 11.01 -1.26
N LEU A 143 -17.59 10.41 -0.20
CA LEU A 143 -18.43 11.12 0.78
C LEU A 143 -17.62 12.04 1.71
N GLY A 144 -16.29 12.09 1.57
CA GLY A 144 -15.44 12.99 2.33
C GLY A 144 -15.22 12.57 3.78
N TYR A 145 -15.43 11.30 4.13
CA TYR A 145 -15.23 10.80 5.52
C TYR A 145 -13.76 10.93 5.97
N LEU A 146 -12.83 10.95 5.02
CA LEU A 146 -11.42 11.21 5.29
C LEU A 146 -11.18 12.62 5.85
N GLY A 147 -12.07 13.58 5.58
CA GLY A 147 -11.93 14.97 6.01
C GLY A 147 -10.72 15.66 5.39
N ASP A 148 -10.34 15.26 4.18
CA ASP A 148 -9.24 15.89 3.45
C ASP A 148 -9.67 17.28 2.96
N GLN A 149 -8.84 18.28 3.23
CA GLN A 149 -9.14 19.66 2.87
C GLN A 149 -8.68 19.94 1.45
N ARG A 150 -9.52 20.62 0.67
CA ARG A 150 -9.17 20.99 -0.69
C ARG A 150 -8.11 22.09 -0.66
N VAL A 151 -7.01 21.86 -1.37
CA VAL A 151 -5.89 22.80 -1.49
C VAL A 151 -6.33 24.01 -2.32
N THR A 152 -5.96 25.22 -1.88
CA THR A 152 -6.20 26.46 -2.62
C THR A 152 -5.49 26.45 -3.97
N ASN A 153 -6.05 27.14 -4.96
CA ASN A 153 -5.53 27.12 -6.34
C ASN A 153 -4.06 27.57 -6.43
N ASP A 154 -3.61 28.42 -5.52
CA ASP A 154 -2.27 29.01 -5.49
C ASP A 154 -1.18 28.02 -5.05
N ARG A 155 -1.57 26.91 -4.39
CA ARG A 155 -0.68 25.82 -3.97
C ARG A 155 -0.83 24.56 -4.83
N ARG A 156 -1.45 24.69 -6.01
CA ARG A 156 -1.52 23.58 -6.97
C ARG A 156 -0.17 23.42 -7.67
N GLY A 157 0.63 22.46 -7.20
CA GLY A 157 1.95 22.16 -7.75
C GLY A 157 2.75 21.29 -6.80
N ILE A 158 3.99 20.97 -7.16
CA ILE A 158 4.90 20.24 -6.28
C ILE A 158 5.38 21.22 -5.19
N ASP A 159 5.16 20.87 -3.93
CA ASP A 159 5.64 21.61 -2.76
C ASP A 159 7.15 21.34 -2.54
N TRP A 160 7.97 21.90 -3.43
CA TRP A 160 9.43 21.84 -3.33
C TRP A 160 9.99 22.33 -1.99
N PRO A 161 9.44 23.40 -1.36
CA PRO A 161 9.83 23.79 -0.01
C PRO A 161 9.66 22.66 1.01
N LEU A 162 8.56 21.91 0.97
CA LEU A 162 8.32 20.79 1.87
C LEU A 162 9.35 19.67 1.69
N LEU A 163 9.64 19.29 0.43
CA LEU A 163 10.64 18.27 0.11
C LEU A 163 12.05 18.65 0.58
N ARG A 164 12.41 19.93 0.43
CA ARG A 164 13.71 20.47 0.87
C ARG A 164 13.80 20.61 2.38
N LYS A 165 12.67 20.73 3.09
CA LYS A 165 12.62 20.81 4.55
C LYS A 165 12.92 19.46 5.21
N HIS A 166 12.54 18.35 4.58
CA HIS A 166 12.72 16.99 5.11
C HIS A 166 13.54 16.10 4.17
N PRO A 167 14.79 16.49 3.81
CA PRO A 167 15.57 15.77 2.81
C PRO A 167 15.94 14.35 3.24
N TYR A 168 16.12 14.11 4.54
CA TYR A 168 16.38 12.79 5.09
C TYR A 168 15.22 11.82 4.88
N VAL A 169 13.97 12.27 5.05
CA VAL A 169 12.77 11.44 4.85
C VAL A 169 12.59 11.11 3.37
N VAL A 170 12.83 12.10 2.49
CA VAL A 170 12.80 11.91 1.04
C VAL A 170 13.89 10.93 0.59
N ALA A 171 15.12 11.11 1.05
CA ALA A 171 16.23 10.21 0.71
C ALA A 171 15.98 8.78 1.22
N TYR A 172 15.55 8.64 2.47
CA TYR A 172 15.27 7.34 3.08
C TYR A 172 14.16 6.59 2.34
N SER A 173 13.05 7.27 2.00
CA SER A 173 11.96 6.67 1.24
C SER A 173 12.36 6.25 -0.17
N LEU A 174 13.21 7.03 -0.85
CA LEU A 174 13.77 6.66 -2.16
C LEU A 174 14.73 5.47 -2.08
N ILE A 175 15.56 5.40 -1.03
CA ILE A 175 16.46 4.26 -0.80
C ILE A 175 15.64 2.99 -0.52
N MET A 176 14.61 3.07 0.34
CA MET A 176 13.69 1.95 0.56
C MET A 176 13.05 1.47 -0.74
N ALA A 177 12.62 2.41 -1.59
CA ALA A 177 12.04 2.05 -2.87
C ALA A 177 13.05 1.36 -3.80
N ALA A 178 14.29 1.87 -3.87
CA ALA A 178 15.35 1.26 -4.65
C ALA A 178 15.68 -0.17 -4.16
N CYS A 179 15.78 -0.39 -2.85
CA CYS A 179 15.98 -1.71 -2.26
C CYS A 179 14.80 -2.66 -2.55
N ALA A 180 13.56 -2.16 -2.53
CA ALA A 180 12.37 -2.95 -2.82
C ALA A 180 12.35 -3.43 -4.29
N PHE A 181 12.60 -2.52 -5.24
CA PHE A 181 12.72 -2.89 -6.65
C PHE A 181 13.92 -3.79 -6.92
N GLY A 182 15.04 -3.57 -6.23
CA GLY A 182 16.21 -4.44 -6.29
C GLY A 182 15.91 -5.87 -5.83
N ASN A 183 15.15 -6.04 -4.75
CA ASN A 183 14.67 -7.36 -4.30
C ASN A 183 13.81 -8.03 -5.38
N GLY A 184 12.91 -7.28 -6.01
CA GLY A 184 12.10 -7.77 -7.14
C GLY A 184 12.97 -8.20 -8.32
N ALA A 185 13.95 -7.38 -8.72
CA ALA A 185 14.84 -7.63 -9.85
C ALA A 185 15.77 -8.84 -9.61
N VAL A 186 16.35 -8.96 -8.43
CA VAL A 186 17.18 -10.13 -8.05
C VAL A 186 16.32 -11.39 -8.02
N GLY A 187 15.07 -11.30 -7.55
CA GLY A 187 14.11 -12.39 -7.62
C GLY A 187 13.84 -12.85 -9.07
N VAL A 188 13.73 -11.94 -10.04
CA VAL A 188 13.45 -12.32 -11.44
C VAL A 188 14.70 -12.84 -12.16
N THR A 189 15.85 -12.21 -11.95
CA THR A 189 17.09 -12.47 -12.72
C THR A 189 17.93 -13.63 -12.16
N MET A 190 17.88 -13.88 -10.86
CA MET A 190 18.66 -14.91 -10.16
C MET A 190 17.74 -15.97 -9.56
N PHE A 191 16.79 -16.47 -10.36
CA PHE A 191 15.74 -17.39 -9.91
C PHE A 191 16.31 -18.68 -9.27
N ASP A 192 17.36 -19.25 -9.87
CA ASP A 192 17.95 -20.52 -9.41
C ASP A 192 18.80 -20.38 -8.13
N SER A 193 19.32 -19.18 -7.85
CA SER A 193 20.23 -18.94 -6.73
C SER A 193 19.50 -18.39 -5.50
N HIS A 194 18.91 -19.29 -4.72
CA HIS A 194 18.25 -18.95 -3.45
C HIS A 194 19.21 -18.23 -2.48
N THR A 195 20.49 -18.60 -2.47
CA THR A 195 21.51 -17.96 -1.63
C THR A 195 21.73 -16.49 -2.00
N ALA A 196 21.78 -16.15 -3.30
CA ALA A 196 21.97 -14.77 -3.74
C ALA A 196 20.80 -13.87 -3.33
N GLN A 197 19.58 -14.38 -3.39
CA GLN A 197 18.38 -13.65 -2.96
C GLN A 197 18.38 -13.38 -1.45
N VAL A 198 18.73 -14.39 -0.64
CA VAL A 198 18.81 -14.24 0.83
C VAL A 198 19.90 -13.23 1.19
N VAL A 199 21.08 -13.31 0.56
CA VAL A 199 22.18 -12.36 0.81
C VAL A 199 21.76 -10.94 0.47
N TYR A 200 21.10 -10.73 -0.67
CA TYR A 200 20.62 -9.40 -1.05
C TYR A 200 19.53 -8.88 -0.09
N ALA A 201 18.55 -9.72 0.27
CA ALA A 201 17.47 -9.34 1.17
C ALA A 201 17.98 -8.98 2.58
N VAL A 202 18.91 -9.79 3.12
CA VAL A 202 19.54 -9.52 4.42
C VAL A 202 20.42 -8.26 4.35
N GLY A 203 21.20 -8.10 3.27
CA GLY A 203 22.02 -6.90 3.06
C GLY A 203 21.18 -5.62 3.00
N ALA A 204 20.08 -5.65 2.25
CA ALA A 204 19.13 -4.54 2.17
C ALA A 204 18.48 -4.25 3.54
N ALA A 205 18.08 -5.29 4.29
CA ALA A 205 17.49 -5.13 5.61
C ALA A 205 18.47 -4.50 6.62
N VAL A 206 19.74 -4.94 6.62
CA VAL A 206 20.79 -4.36 7.47
C VAL A 206 21.06 -2.91 7.10
N LEU A 207 21.20 -2.62 5.80
CA LEU A 207 21.43 -1.26 5.30
C LEU A 207 20.30 -0.31 5.72
N LEU A 208 19.04 -0.72 5.51
CA LEU A 208 17.87 0.07 5.89
C LEU A 208 17.78 0.26 7.41
N SER A 209 18.08 -0.78 8.19
CA SER A 209 18.09 -0.68 9.66
C SER A 209 19.15 0.32 10.15
N VAL A 210 20.35 0.30 9.57
CA VAL A 210 21.42 1.25 9.93
C VAL A 210 21.04 2.68 9.54
N LEU A 211 20.39 2.88 8.39
CA LEU A 211 19.94 4.20 7.94
C LEU A 211 18.75 4.75 8.75
N ALA A 212 18.04 3.91 9.49
CA ALA A 212 16.89 4.30 10.30
C ALA A 212 17.27 4.86 11.67
N PHE A 213 18.50 4.63 12.14
CA PHE A 213 19.05 5.12 13.42
C PHE A 213 20.02 6.28 13.20
#